data_AF-A0A1F8QSS0-F1
#
_entry.id   AF-A0A1F8QSS0-F1
#
_cell.length_a   1.000
_cell.length_b   1.000
_cell.length_c   1.000
_cell.angle_alpha   90.00
_cell.angle_beta   90.00
_cell.angle_gamma   90.00
#
_symmetry.space_group_name_H-M   'P 1'
#
loop_
_entity.id
_entity.type
_entity.pdbx_description
1 polymer ?
#
loop_
_entity_poly.entity_id
_entity_poly.type
_entity_poly.pdbx_seq_one_letter_code
_entity_poly.pdbx_strand_id
1 'polypeptide(L)'
;MRTNKLYIGAVLMIIFSLVLSACGTTATPTPPPEPVKTEAPQQPEQPAAKPGEGIDIVYIPKNTGNPYFDSIIRGFEQACLELGCNFTTTAPATAEATSQIPFVEEQIQRGVDVLAISPNSPDALNDVFDRARKAGITVMIVNSDVPGNEAHRDLAILPMDFDITGSSQVELMGSLIDYKGKIAVLSATADAPDQNFWIEGMKEALKDPKYKDMELVAVVYGDDDPQKSLTECEGLLSNYPDLRGIIAPTTVGVAAAAQCVESAGVFPGGPNAVGEGLQVTGLGTPNQMRAFIESGVVDAFALWSPYDEGYLAGNLAPQIRNGLVKPAPGAKFTIPNLGDREFRENNVIITGPPVVFTKENIGNFDF
;
A
#
# COMPACT_ATOMS: atom_id res chain seq x y z
N MET A 1 -27.38 17.21 56.26
CA MET A 1 -27.01 16.46 57.49
C MET A 1 -25.52 16.16 57.40
N ARG A 2 -24.63 16.80 58.17
CA ARG A 2 -24.20 16.40 59.54
C ARG A 2 -23.85 14.90 59.57
N THR A 3 -22.64 14.43 59.94
CA THR A 3 -21.72 14.93 60.99
C THR A 3 -20.40 14.13 61.03
N ASN A 4 -19.28 14.81 61.36
CA ASN A 4 -18.20 14.49 62.35
C ASN A 4 -17.31 13.22 62.17
N LYS A 5 -16.00 13.15 62.50
CA LYS A 5 -15.07 13.79 63.49
C LYS A 5 -13.61 13.49 63.00
N LEU A 6 -12.59 14.36 63.08
CA LEU A 6 -11.82 14.92 64.22
C LEU A 6 -10.70 14.01 64.78
N TYR A 7 -9.43 14.44 64.60
CA TYR A 7 -8.22 14.29 65.46
C TYR A 7 -7.16 15.25 64.86
N ILE A 8 -6.81 16.45 65.36
CA ILE A 8 -6.20 16.94 66.62
C ILE A 8 -4.89 16.26 67.00
N GLY A 9 -3.79 17.04 66.98
CA GLY A 9 -2.52 16.72 67.62
C GLY A 9 -1.36 17.61 67.16
N ALA A 10 -1.35 18.87 67.60
CA ALA A 10 -0.28 19.86 67.40
C ALA A 10 0.91 19.64 68.36
N VAL A 11 2.08 20.22 68.02
CA VAL A 11 3.02 21.02 68.86
C VAL A 11 4.31 21.24 68.02
N LEU A 12 4.57 22.44 67.47
CA LEU A 12 5.27 23.62 68.05
C LEU A 12 6.72 23.26 68.50
N MET A 13 7.82 23.85 68.00
CA MET A 13 8.27 25.20 68.38
C MET A 13 9.68 25.57 67.79
N ILE A 14 9.78 26.79 67.23
CA ILE A 14 10.84 27.84 67.35
C ILE A 14 12.22 27.51 66.66
N ILE A 15 12.89 28.35 65.85
CA ILE A 15 13.47 29.69 66.14
C ILE A 15 13.94 30.46 64.88
N PHE A 16 13.53 31.74 64.86
CA PHE A 16 14.10 33.02 64.32
C PHE A 16 14.64 33.09 62.88
N SER A 17 14.04 33.83 61.93
CA SER A 17 13.88 35.31 61.76
C SER A 17 15.19 36.06 61.40
N LEU A 18 15.41 36.43 60.13
CA LEU A 18 15.00 37.70 59.48
C LEU A 18 15.65 38.95 60.07
N VAL A 19 16.53 39.58 59.28
CA VAL A 19 16.77 41.03 59.35
C VAL A 19 16.78 41.60 57.93
N LEU A 20 15.90 42.58 57.72
CA LEU A 20 15.86 43.49 56.58
C LEU A 20 16.53 44.82 56.99
N SER A 21 17.13 45.48 55.99
CA SER A 21 17.07 46.93 55.72
C SER A 21 18.33 47.81 55.89
N ALA A 22 18.66 48.47 54.77
CA ALA A 22 19.02 49.89 54.59
C ALA A 22 20.49 50.40 54.64
N CYS A 23 20.89 50.94 53.47
CA CYS A 23 21.66 52.16 53.16
C CYS A 23 23.08 52.40 53.72
N GLY A 24 24.04 52.60 52.80
CA GLY A 24 25.28 53.33 53.09
C GLY A 24 26.36 53.14 52.02
N THR A 25 26.59 54.16 51.18
CA THR A 25 27.66 54.25 50.18
C THR A 25 29.05 54.24 50.83
N THR A 26 29.91 53.28 50.46
CA THR A 26 31.38 53.48 50.34
C THR A 26 32.01 52.26 49.65
N ALA A 27 32.90 52.52 48.69
CA ALA A 27 33.55 51.54 47.83
C ALA A 27 34.74 50.79 48.49
N THR A 28 35.14 49.70 47.82
CA THR A 28 36.36 48.84 47.90
C THR A 28 36.47 47.77 49.01
N PRO A 29 37.16 46.61 48.77
CA PRO A 29 37.80 46.08 47.54
C PRO A 29 37.36 44.63 47.15
N THR A 30 37.62 44.27 45.89
CA THR A 30 37.27 43.00 45.20
C THR A 30 38.02 41.76 45.74
N PRO A 31 37.37 40.58 45.91
CA PRO A 31 38.05 39.32 46.18
C PRO A 31 38.63 38.68 44.90
N PRO A 32 39.67 37.82 45.00
CA PRO A 32 40.31 37.20 43.85
C PRO A 32 39.41 36.14 43.19
N PRO A 33 39.52 35.92 41.86
CA PRO A 33 38.68 34.95 41.16
C PRO A 33 39.08 33.51 41.51
N GLU A 34 38.07 32.66 41.74
CA GLU A 34 38.22 31.21 41.84
C GLU A 34 38.63 30.59 40.49
N PRO A 35 39.41 29.49 40.51
CA PRO A 35 39.89 28.86 39.29
C PRO A 35 38.73 28.22 38.51
N VAL A 36 38.60 28.59 37.25
CA VAL A 36 37.66 28.01 36.29
C VAL A 36 37.98 26.53 36.10
N LYS A 37 37.03 25.65 36.45
CA LYS A 37 37.05 24.26 36.01
C LYS A 37 36.76 24.23 34.52
N THR A 38 37.77 23.93 33.71
CA THR A 38 37.61 23.64 32.29
C THR A 38 36.84 22.33 32.15
N GLU A 39 35.58 22.40 31.71
CA GLU A 39 34.87 21.22 31.21
C GLU A 39 35.54 20.74 29.92
N ALA A 40 35.78 19.44 29.83
CA ALA A 40 36.32 18.81 28.63
C ALA A 40 35.33 18.97 27.47
N PRO A 41 35.79 19.15 26.22
CA PRO A 41 34.89 19.26 25.08
C PRO A 41 34.08 17.97 24.92
N GLN A 42 32.75 18.08 24.89
CA GLN A 42 31.89 16.98 24.46
C GLN A 42 32.23 16.62 23.02
N GLN A 43 32.58 15.36 22.78
CA GLN A 43 32.73 14.81 21.44
C GLN A 43 31.40 14.97 20.70
N PRO A 44 31.39 15.42 19.43
CA PRO A 44 30.15 15.47 18.65
C PRO A 44 29.58 14.05 18.54
N GLU A 45 28.30 13.89 18.91
CA GLU A 45 27.55 12.66 18.70
C GLU A 45 27.64 12.25 17.23
N GLN A 46 28.17 11.07 16.99
CA GLN A 46 28.20 10.45 15.67
C GLN A 46 26.74 10.19 15.26
N PRO A 47 26.32 10.54 14.03
CA PRO A 47 24.96 10.24 13.57
C PRO A 47 24.68 8.74 13.76
N ALA A 48 23.53 8.40 14.35
CA ALA A 48 23.13 7.01 14.49
C ALA A 48 23.14 6.32 13.11
N ALA A 49 23.76 5.15 13.03
CA ALA A 49 23.80 4.35 11.80
C ALA A 49 22.37 4.11 11.30
N LYS A 50 22.15 4.26 9.99
CA LYS A 50 20.82 4.05 9.42
C LYS A 50 20.46 2.56 9.49
N PRO A 51 19.17 2.19 9.62
CA PRO A 51 18.78 0.79 9.74
C PRO A 51 19.18 -0.11 8.57
N GLY A 52 19.40 0.43 7.36
CA GLY A 52 19.83 -0.32 6.18
C GLY A 52 21.34 -0.39 5.97
N GLU A 53 22.13 0.32 6.76
CA GLU A 53 23.57 0.43 6.52
C GLU A 53 24.26 -0.94 6.59
N GLY A 54 24.91 -1.34 5.49
CA GLY A 54 25.59 -2.63 5.37
C GLY A 54 24.69 -3.83 5.05
N ILE A 55 23.41 -3.62 4.72
CA ILE A 55 22.50 -4.67 4.26
C ILE A 55 22.44 -4.69 2.73
N ASP A 56 22.76 -5.85 2.14
CA ASP A 56 22.70 -6.08 0.70
C ASP A 56 21.35 -6.71 0.31
N ILE A 57 20.55 -5.99 -0.48
CA ILE A 57 19.25 -6.42 -0.98
C ILE A 57 19.31 -6.54 -2.50
N VAL A 58 18.84 -7.66 -3.02
CA VAL A 58 18.62 -7.86 -4.46
C VAL A 58 17.16 -8.15 -4.73
N TYR A 59 16.61 -7.53 -5.77
CA TYR A 59 15.30 -7.87 -6.30
C TYR A 59 15.39 -8.55 -7.67
N ILE A 60 14.70 -9.68 -7.83
CA ILE A 60 14.59 -10.42 -9.09
C ILE A 60 13.14 -10.34 -9.59
N PRO A 61 12.81 -9.46 -10.55
CA PRO A 61 11.49 -9.44 -11.17
C PRO A 61 11.29 -10.65 -12.10
N LYS A 62 10.07 -10.80 -12.64
CA LYS A 62 9.76 -11.91 -13.56
C LYS A 62 10.58 -11.87 -14.85
N ASN A 63 10.82 -10.67 -15.38
CA ASN A 63 11.60 -10.42 -16.58
C ASN A 63 12.05 -8.95 -16.67
N THR A 64 13.05 -8.66 -17.51
CA THR A 64 13.46 -7.27 -17.84
C THR A 64 12.45 -6.57 -18.75
N GLY A 65 12.40 -5.24 -18.70
CA GLY A 65 11.66 -4.40 -19.67
C GLY A 65 10.14 -4.37 -19.46
N ASN A 66 9.69 -4.64 -18.24
CA ASN A 66 8.27 -4.62 -17.87
C ASN A 66 8.01 -3.44 -16.91
N PRO A 67 7.25 -2.41 -17.35
CA PRO A 67 6.97 -1.21 -16.56
C PRO A 67 6.35 -1.48 -15.19
N TYR A 68 5.59 -2.57 -15.02
CA TYR A 68 5.04 -2.95 -13.72
C TYR A 68 6.16 -3.24 -12.72
N PHE A 69 7.15 -4.05 -13.13
CA PHE A 69 8.30 -4.39 -12.30
C PHE A 69 9.29 -3.25 -12.16
N ASP A 70 9.42 -2.39 -13.17
CA ASP A 70 10.18 -1.14 -13.06
C ASP A 70 9.59 -0.24 -11.95
N SER A 71 8.27 -0.24 -11.78
CA SER A 71 7.61 0.47 -10.68
C SER A 71 7.94 -0.14 -9.29
N ILE A 72 7.94 -1.47 -9.14
CA ILE A 72 8.42 -2.13 -7.91
C ILE A 72 9.88 -1.79 -7.63
N ILE A 73 10.75 -1.82 -8.65
CA ILE A 73 12.17 -1.49 -8.54
C ILE A 73 12.34 -0.07 -7.99
N ARG A 74 11.61 0.93 -8.51
CA ARG A 74 11.63 2.31 -8.00
C ARG A 74 11.24 2.39 -6.51
N GLY A 75 10.29 1.56 -6.07
CA GLY A 75 9.91 1.45 -4.66
C GLY A 75 11.07 0.99 -3.77
N PHE A 76 11.77 -0.07 -4.18
CA PHE A 76 12.97 -0.54 -3.48
C PHE A 76 14.09 0.50 -3.47
N GLU A 77 14.36 1.13 -4.61
CA GLU A 77 15.38 2.17 -4.75
C GLU A 77 15.15 3.31 -3.75
N GLN A 78 13.91 3.81 -3.68
CA GLN A 78 13.56 4.87 -2.74
C GLN A 78 13.72 4.43 -1.28
N ALA A 79 13.20 3.26 -0.92
CA ALA A 79 13.32 2.74 0.44
C ALA A 79 14.78 2.55 0.86
N CYS A 80 15.62 2.02 -0.03
CA CYS A 80 17.05 1.84 0.27
C CYS A 80 17.83 3.14 0.27
N LEU A 81 17.46 4.13 -0.54
CA LEU A 81 18.04 5.47 -0.46
C LEU A 81 17.78 6.11 0.92
N GLU A 82 16.56 5.96 1.44
CA GLU A 82 16.15 6.47 2.75
C GLU A 82 16.90 5.76 3.89
N LEU A 83 16.94 4.43 3.85
CA LEU A 83 17.51 3.59 4.92
C LEU A 83 19.01 3.31 4.80
N GLY A 84 19.64 3.62 3.68
CA GLY A 84 21.06 3.38 3.44
C GLY A 84 21.44 1.92 3.11
N CYS A 85 20.50 1.09 2.64
CA CYS A 85 20.83 -0.25 2.14
C CYS A 85 21.42 -0.22 0.73
N ASN A 86 22.19 -1.26 0.40
CA ASN A 86 22.69 -1.48 -0.95
C ASN A 86 21.64 -2.26 -1.72
N PHE A 87 21.09 -1.65 -2.77
CA PHE A 87 20.07 -2.28 -3.61
C PHE A 87 20.61 -2.61 -4.99
N THR A 88 20.33 -3.83 -5.46
CA THR A 88 20.57 -4.24 -6.85
C THR A 88 19.36 -4.94 -7.45
N THR A 89 19.30 -4.98 -8.77
CA THR A 89 18.29 -5.75 -9.51
C THR A 89 18.97 -6.58 -10.60
N THR A 90 18.46 -7.78 -10.83
CA THR A 90 18.88 -8.66 -11.92
C THR A 90 17.70 -9.52 -12.35
N ALA A 91 17.56 -9.83 -13.63
CA ALA A 91 16.38 -10.53 -14.13
C ALA A 91 16.64 -11.32 -15.41
N PRO A 92 15.87 -12.40 -15.66
CA PRO A 92 15.87 -13.06 -16.94
C PRO A 92 15.23 -12.18 -18.03
N ALA A 93 15.54 -12.47 -19.30
CA ALA A 93 14.88 -11.82 -20.42
C ALA A 93 13.43 -12.29 -20.60
N THR A 94 13.09 -13.50 -20.15
CA THR A 94 11.78 -14.13 -20.30
C THR A 94 11.24 -14.64 -18.97
N ALA A 95 9.91 -14.66 -18.83
CA ALA A 95 9.20 -15.07 -17.63
C ALA A 95 8.92 -16.60 -17.57
N GLU A 96 9.88 -17.43 -17.98
CA GLU A 96 9.74 -18.88 -17.92
C GLU A 96 9.89 -19.40 -16.49
N ALA A 97 9.23 -20.53 -16.17
CA ALA A 97 9.18 -21.11 -14.82
C ALA A 97 10.57 -21.28 -14.16
N THR A 98 11.58 -21.68 -14.93
CA THR A 98 12.94 -21.94 -14.44
C THR A 98 13.96 -20.85 -14.75
N SER A 99 13.57 -19.77 -15.45
CA SER A 99 14.51 -18.75 -15.94
C SER A 99 15.19 -17.96 -14.83
N GLN A 100 14.60 -17.92 -13.63
CA GLN A 100 15.13 -17.19 -12.47
C GLN A 100 16.17 -17.99 -11.66
N ILE A 101 16.28 -19.31 -11.85
CA ILE A 101 17.18 -20.17 -11.06
C ILE A 101 18.65 -19.67 -11.11
N PRO A 102 19.26 -19.41 -12.29
CA PRO A 102 20.66 -18.99 -12.34
C PRO A 102 20.92 -17.67 -11.62
N PHE A 103 19.95 -16.75 -11.65
CA PHE A 103 20.04 -15.46 -10.97
C PHE A 103 20.02 -15.63 -9.46
N VAL A 104 19.14 -16.49 -8.93
CA VAL A 104 19.12 -16.81 -7.49
C VAL A 104 20.44 -17.45 -7.06
N GLU A 105 20.98 -18.39 -7.84
CA GLU A 105 22.26 -19.04 -7.53
C GLU A 105 23.43 -18.06 -7.49
N GLU A 106 23.46 -17.08 -8.39
CA GLU A 106 24.44 -16.01 -8.37
C GLU A 106 24.34 -15.20 -7.06
N GLN A 107 23.14 -14.88 -6.59
CA GLN A 107 22.96 -14.11 -5.36
C GLN A 107 23.33 -14.92 -4.11
N ILE A 108 23.10 -16.24 -4.13
CA ILE A 108 23.60 -17.15 -3.09
C ILE A 108 25.14 -17.10 -3.03
N GLN A 109 25.81 -17.15 -4.19
CA GLN A 109 27.28 -17.06 -4.24
C GLN A 109 27.82 -15.71 -3.78
N ARG A 110 27.10 -14.62 -4.10
CA ARG A 110 27.44 -13.26 -3.65
C ARG A 110 27.21 -13.05 -2.15
N GLY A 111 26.35 -13.87 -1.53
CA GLY A 111 26.07 -13.79 -0.10
C GLY A 111 25.27 -12.55 0.30
N VAL A 112 24.30 -12.15 -0.53
CA VAL A 112 23.37 -11.05 -0.19
C VAL A 112 22.59 -11.36 1.09
N ASP A 113 22.13 -10.34 1.79
CA ASP A 113 21.33 -10.53 3.01
C ASP A 113 19.88 -10.89 2.72
N VAL A 114 19.31 -10.27 1.67
CA VAL A 114 17.91 -10.42 1.29
C VAL A 114 17.79 -10.65 -0.21
N LEU A 115 17.17 -11.78 -0.55
CA LEU A 115 16.71 -12.11 -1.89
C LEU A 115 15.21 -11.80 -1.97
N ALA A 116 14.88 -10.65 -2.56
CA ALA A 116 13.51 -10.34 -2.96
C ALA A 116 13.25 -10.87 -4.38
N ILE A 117 12.09 -11.49 -4.63
CA ILE A 117 11.78 -12.07 -5.95
C ILE A 117 10.28 -12.09 -6.24
N SER A 118 9.92 -11.78 -7.49
CA SER A 118 8.61 -12.07 -8.05
C SER A 118 8.67 -13.40 -8.82
N PRO A 119 8.22 -14.53 -8.25
CA PRO A 119 8.44 -15.86 -8.82
C PRO A 119 7.65 -16.09 -10.12
N ASN A 120 8.28 -16.77 -11.08
CA ASN A 120 7.66 -17.19 -12.35
C ASN A 120 6.90 -18.52 -12.25
N SER A 121 7.05 -19.27 -11.16
CA SER A 121 6.39 -20.55 -10.93
C SER A 121 6.09 -20.75 -9.44
N PRO A 122 4.99 -21.43 -9.11
CA PRO A 122 4.66 -21.78 -7.73
C PRO A 122 5.61 -22.80 -7.09
N ASP A 123 6.40 -23.56 -7.86
CA ASP A 123 7.17 -24.71 -7.34
C ASP A 123 8.61 -24.84 -7.89
N ALA A 124 8.89 -24.33 -9.09
CA ALA A 124 10.16 -24.55 -9.78
C ALA A 124 11.38 -23.93 -9.07
N LEU A 125 11.15 -22.99 -8.14
CA LEU A 125 12.18 -22.29 -7.39
C LEU A 125 12.43 -22.86 -5.99
N ASN A 126 11.61 -23.83 -5.54
CA ASN A 126 11.66 -24.35 -4.17
C ASN A 126 13.06 -24.79 -3.73
N ASP A 127 13.71 -25.63 -4.55
CA ASP A 127 15.05 -26.17 -4.25
C ASP A 127 16.13 -25.08 -4.16
N VAL A 128 16.02 -24.00 -4.96
CA VAL A 128 17.00 -22.91 -4.91
C VAL A 128 16.70 -21.93 -3.78
N PHE A 129 15.43 -21.73 -3.42
CA PHE A 129 15.04 -20.97 -2.23
C PHE A 129 15.52 -21.63 -0.94
N ASP A 130 15.35 -22.96 -0.81
CA ASP A 130 15.83 -23.69 0.36
C ASP A 130 17.35 -23.57 0.53
N ARG A 131 18.09 -23.58 -0.58
CA ARG A 131 19.55 -23.35 -0.56
C ARG A 131 19.89 -21.92 -0.12
N ALA A 132 19.18 -20.90 -0.61
CA ALA A 132 19.38 -19.53 -0.19
C ALA A 132 19.14 -19.35 1.32
N ARG A 133 18.04 -19.90 1.83
CA ARG A 133 17.70 -19.86 3.27
C ARG A 133 18.72 -20.60 4.12
N LYS A 134 19.18 -21.76 3.67
CA LYS A 134 20.26 -22.50 4.33
C LYS A 134 21.58 -21.72 4.37
N ALA A 135 21.83 -20.84 3.40
CA ALA A 135 22.97 -19.92 3.39
C ALA A 135 22.75 -18.67 4.28
N GLY A 136 21.61 -18.55 4.96
CA GLY A 136 21.28 -17.43 5.84
C GLY A 136 20.66 -16.22 5.15
N ILE A 137 20.29 -16.36 3.88
CA ILE A 137 19.64 -15.32 3.07
C ILE A 137 18.15 -15.33 3.35
N THR A 138 17.57 -14.16 3.63
CA THR A 138 16.11 -14.03 3.76
C THR A 138 15.48 -14.08 2.36
N VAL A 139 14.57 -15.02 2.13
CA VAL A 139 13.82 -15.15 0.88
C VAL A 139 12.46 -14.48 1.03
N MET A 140 12.32 -13.32 0.37
CA MET A 140 11.14 -12.47 0.39
C MET A 140 10.45 -12.55 -0.99
N ILE A 141 9.21 -13.02 -1.01
CA ILE A 141 8.40 -12.98 -2.23
C ILE A 141 7.71 -11.61 -2.33
N VAL A 142 7.63 -11.06 -3.55
CA VAL A 142 6.93 -9.82 -3.88
C VAL A 142 5.98 -10.07 -5.06
N ASN A 143 4.86 -9.35 -5.15
CA ASN A 143 3.86 -9.37 -6.23
C ASN A 143 3.02 -10.65 -6.40
N SER A 144 3.61 -11.85 -6.34
CA SER A 144 2.85 -13.09 -6.49
C SER A 144 3.44 -14.19 -5.64
N ASP A 145 2.62 -14.87 -4.85
CA ASP A 145 3.10 -15.93 -3.95
C ASP A 145 3.39 -17.26 -4.68
N VAL A 146 3.88 -18.24 -3.92
CA VAL A 146 4.09 -19.64 -4.28
C VAL A 146 3.04 -20.53 -3.60
N PRO A 147 1.76 -20.49 -4.02
CA PRO A 147 0.67 -21.17 -3.32
C PRO A 147 0.93 -22.67 -3.18
N GLY A 148 0.74 -23.19 -1.96
CA GLY A 148 1.01 -24.59 -1.60
C GLY A 148 2.50 -24.91 -1.35
N ASN A 149 3.38 -23.92 -1.50
CA ASN A 149 4.83 -24.03 -1.36
C ASN A 149 5.39 -22.95 -0.42
N GLU A 150 4.56 -22.39 0.46
CA GLU A 150 4.88 -21.29 1.37
C GLU A 150 6.04 -21.63 2.33
N ALA A 151 6.27 -22.94 2.57
CA ALA A 151 7.35 -23.46 3.41
C ALA A 151 8.75 -23.15 2.86
N HIS A 152 8.89 -22.81 1.57
CA HIS A 152 10.18 -22.56 0.90
C HIS A 152 10.65 -21.10 0.96
N ARG A 153 9.83 -20.18 1.49
CA ARG A 153 10.16 -18.75 1.64
C ARG A 153 10.03 -18.30 3.10
N ASP A 154 10.46 -17.08 3.42
CA ASP A 154 10.31 -16.52 4.78
C ASP A 154 9.07 -15.64 4.93
N LEU A 155 8.69 -14.92 3.87
CA LEU A 155 7.54 -14.02 3.81
C LEU A 155 7.13 -13.71 2.37
N ALA A 156 5.91 -13.20 2.19
CA ALA A 156 5.40 -12.72 0.91
C ALA A 156 4.73 -11.36 1.07
N ILE A 157 4.94 -10.46 0.12
CA ILE A 157 4.28 -9.16 0.01
C ILE A 157 3.43 -9.20 -1.25
N LEU A 158 2.12 -9.01 -1.08
CA LEU A 158 1.14 -9.04 -2.17
C LEU A 158 0.52 -7.65 -2.36
N PRO A 159 0.21 -7.26 -3.61
CA PRO A 159 -0.22 -5.91 -3.94
C PRO A 159 -1.51 -5.52 -3.20
N MET A 160 -2.44 -6.46 -3.09
CA MET A 160 -3.70 -6.28 -2.40
C MET A 160 -4.26 -7.60 -1.91
N ASP A 161 -5.30 -7.50 -1.09
CA ASP A 161 -6.13 -8.62 -0.68
C ASP A 161 -7.23 -8.87 -1.72
N PHE A 162 -7.05 -9.89 -2.57
CA PHE A 162 -7.97 -10.16 -3.66
C PHE A 162 -9.36 -10.64 -3.20
N ASP A 163 -9.50 -11.10 -1.95
CA ASP A 163 -10.78 -11.55 -1.39
C ASP A 163 -11.75 -10.38 -1.18
N ILE A 164 -11.23 -9.17 -1.00
CA ILE A 164 -12.05 -7.96 -0.78
C ILE A 164 -12.24 -7.12 -2.04
N THR A 165 -11.72 -7.53 -3.21
CA THR A 165 -11.84 -6.74 -4.45
C THR A 165 -13.30 -6.45 -4.78
N GLY A 166 -14.17 -7.48 -4.75
CA GLY A 166 -15.59 -7.32 -5.06
C GLY A 166 -16.30 -6.33 -4.14
N SER A 167 -16.12 -6.47 -2.82
CA SER A 167 -16.74 -5.58 -1.84
C SER A 167 -16.18 -4.15 -1.90
N SER A 168 -14.88 -3.99 -2.16
CA SER A 168 -14.25 -2.67 -2.32
C SER A 168 -14.77 -1.90 -3.54
N GLN A 169 -15.08 -2.60 -4.64
CA GLN A 169 -15.65 -2.00 -5.85
C GLN A 169 -17.12 -1.57 -5.64
N VAL A 170 -17.91 -2.37 -4.92
CA VAL A 170 -19.28 -1.96 -4.51
C VAL A 170 -19.23 -0.76 -3.59
N GLU A 171 -18.30 -0.72 -2.64
CA GLU A 171 -18.12 0.42 -1.74
C GLU A 171 -17.76 1.69 -2.52
N LEU A 172 -16.78 1.60 -3.43
CA LEU A 172 -16.37 2.74 -4.26
C LEU A 172 -17.54 3.25 -5.11
N MET A 173 -18.20 2.36 -5.85
CA MET A 173 -19.39 2.73 -6.63
C MET A 173 -20.48 3.35 -5.75
N GLY A 174 -20.79 2.73 -4.61
CA GLY A 174 -21.78 3.23 -3.66
C GLY A 174 -21.45 4.65 -3.19
N SER A 175 -20.19 4.95 -2.87
CA SER A 175 -19.77 6.29 -2.49
C SER A 175 -19.91 7.33 -3.61
N LEU A 176 -19.80 6.93 -4.88
CA LEU A 176 -19.93 7.81 -6.05
C LEU A 176 -21.39 8.09 -6.45
N ILE A 177 -22.33 7.22 -6.04
CA ILE A 177 -23.76 7.33 -6.39
C ILE A 177 -24.66 7.53 -5.16
N ASP A 178 -24.09 7.98 -4.04
CA ASP A 178 -24.79 8.15 -2.76
C ASP A 178 -25.59 6.91 -2.32
N TYR A 179 -25.03 5.73 -2.61
CA TYR A 179 -25.55 4.40 -2.29
C TYR A 179 -26.95 4.13 -2.86
N LYS A 180 -27.28 4.72 -4.03
CA LYS A 180 -28.61 4.60 -4.64
C LYS A 180 -28.58 4.39 -6.15
N GLY A 181 -29.48 3.54 -6.62
CA GLY A 181 -29.82 3.38 -8.02
C GLY A 181 -29.26 2.12 -8.66
N LYS A 182 -29.53 1.97 -9.96
CA LYS A 182 -29.16 0.78 -10.71
C LYS A 182 -27.69 0.81 -11.10
N ILE A 183 -27.02 -0.31 -10.90
CA ILE A 183 -25.64 -0.51 -11.32
C ILE A 183 -25.54 -1.72 -12.25
N ALA A 184 -24.54 -1.73 -13.12
CA ALA A 184 -24.20 -2.87 -13.96
C ALA A 184 -22.72 -3.21 -13.81
N VAL A 185 -22.38 -4.45 -14.10
CA VAL A 185 -20.98 -4.88 -14.23
C VAL A 185 -20.63 -5.08 -15.71
N LEU A 186 -19.55 -4.46 -16.17
CA LEU A 186 -18.92 -4.75 -17.46
C LEU A 186 -17.62 -5.54 -17.20
N SER A 187 -17.71 -6.85 -17.29
CA SER A 187 -16.62 -7.78 -17.00
C SER A 187 -15.74 -8.05 -18.24
N ALA A 188 -14.71 -8.86 -18.04
CA ALA A 188 -13.85 -9.43 -19.08
C ALA A 188 -14.57 -10.58 -19.82
N THR A 189 -13.99 -11.78 -19.85
CA THR A 189 -14.65 -12.98 -20.40
C THR A 189 -15.58 -13.61 -19.36
N ALA A 190 -16.56 -14.40 -19.81
CA ALA A 190 -17.47 -15.12 -18.91
C ALA A 190 -16.79 -16.24 -18.10
N ASP A 191 -15.63 -16.73 -18.55
CA ASP A 191 -14.90 -17.82 -17.91
C ASP A 191 -13.70 -17.31 -17.08
N ALA A 192 -13.50 -15.99 -17.00
CA ALA A 192 -12.39 -15.39 -16.26
C ALA A 192 -12.54 -15.63 -14.75
N PRO A 193 -11.67 -16.44 -14.11
CA PRO A 193 -11.87 -16.88 -12.74
C PRO A 193 -11.82 -15.71 -11.73
N ASP A 194 -10.89 -14.78 -11.92
CA ASP A 194 -10.69 -13.64 -11.01
C ASP A 194 -11.89 -12.70 -11.04
N GLN A 195 -12.32 -12.28 -12.23
CA GLN A 195 -13.51 -11.43 -12.39
C GLN A 195 -14.77 -12.12 -11.86
N ASN A 196 -14.94 -13.41 -12.12
CA ASN A 196 -16.09 -14.16 -11.60
C ASN A 196 -16.08 -14.20 -10.08
N PHE A 197 -14.91 -14.45 -9.46
CA PHE A 197 -14.76 -14.40 -8.02
C PHE A 197 -15.09 -13.02 -7.44
N TRP A 198 -14.60 -11.94 -8.06
CA TRP A 198 -14.91 -10.57 -7.63
C TRP A 198 -16.39 -10.22 -7.82
N ILE A 199 -17.03 -10.66 -8.92
CA ILE A 199 -18.46 -10.45 -9.16
C ILE A 199 -19.31 -11.17 -8.12
N GLU A 200 -18.96 -12.39 -7.74
CA GLU A 200 -19.63 -13.07 -6.62
C GLU A 200 -19.42 -12.32 -5.30
N GLY A 201 -18.21 -11.79 -5.08
CA GLY A 201 -17.93 -10.88 -3.96
C GLY A 201 -18.78 -9.60 -3.98
N MET A 202 -19.02 -9.00 -5.15
CA MET A 202 -19.91 -7.84 -5.31
C MET A 202 -21.36 -8.21 -4.97
N LYS A 203 -21.85 -9.34 -5.50
CA LYS A 203 -23.20 -9.85 -5.22
C LYS A 203 -23.42 -10.15 -3.74
N GLU A 204 -22.40 -10.69 -3.06
CA GLU A 204 -22.46 -10.90 -1.62
C GLU A 204 -22.46 -9.57 -0.86
N ALA A 205 -21.57 -8.65 -1.21
CA ALA A 205 -21.48 -7.34 -0.57
C ALA A 205 -22.81 -6.56 -0.65
N LEU A 206 -23.48 -6.58 -1.80
CA LEU A 206 -24.78 -5.92 -2.03
C LEU A 206 -25.92 -6.42 -1.11
N LYS A 207 -25.75 -7.54 -0.41
CA LYS A 207 -26.72 -8.01 0.60
C LYS A 207 -26.69 -7.20 1.90
N ASP A 208 -25.63 -6.41 2.13
CA ASP A 208 -25.53 -5.55 3.30
C ASP A 208 -26.63 -4.47 3.28
N PRO A 209 -27.35 -4.21 4.39
CA PRO A 209 -28.38 -3.17 4.47
C PRO A 209 -27.93 -1.77 4.04
N LYS A 210 -26.63 -1.48 4.07
CA LYS A 210 -26.03 -0.25 3.54
C LYS A 210 -26.35 -0.03 2.06
N TYR A 211 -26.40 -1.09 1.25
CA TYR A 211 -26.60 -1.03 -0.20
C TYR A 211 -28.03 -1.37 -0.63
N LYS A 212 -29.00 -1.39 0.29
CA LYS A 212 -30.38 -1.80 0.02
C LYS A 212 -31.09 -1.02 -1.11
N ASP A 213 -30.61 0.20 -1.38
CA ASP A 213 -31.17 1.09 -2.42
C ASP A 213 -30.33 1.04 -3.72
N MET A 214 -29.31 0.17 -3.79
CA MET A 214 -28.56 -0.17 -5.00
C MET A 214 -29.07 -1.48 -5.60
N GLU A 215 -29.19 -1.53 -6.92
CA GLU A 215 -29.67 -2.71 -7.64
C GLU A 215 -28.71 -3.10 -8.76
N LEU A 216 -28.13 -4.31 -8.70
CA LEU A 216 -27.35 -4.86 -9.80
C LEU A 216 -28.30 -5.40 -10.89
N VAL A 217 -28.42 -4.67 -12.00
CA VAL A 217 -29.38 -5.01 -13.07
C VAL A 217 -28.80 -5.87 -14.18
N ALA A 218 -27.48 -5.86 -14.37
CA ALA A 218 -26.83 -6.61 -15.42
C ALA A 218 -25.36 -6.93 -15.11
N VAL A 219 -24.90 -8.07 -15.64
CA VAL A 219 -23.49 -8.40 -15.81
C VAL A 219 -23.30 -8.72 -17.29
N VAL A 220 -22.45 -7.97 -17.98
CA VAL A 220 -22.11 -8.12 -19.40
C VAL A 220 -20.61 -8.35 -19.57
N TYR A 221 -20.18 -8.85 -20.73
CA TYR A 221 -18.82 -9.38 -20.92
C TYR A 221 -18.16 -8.80 -22.17
N GLY A 222 -17.16 -7.95 -21.95
CA GLY A 222 -16.38 -7.31 -23.00
C GLY A 222 -15.21 -8.14 -23.53
N ASP A 223 -14.98 -9.34 -22.98
CA ASP A 223 -13.91 -10.29 -23.34
C ASP A 223 -12.48 -9.73 -23.27
N ASP A 224 -12.25 -8.67 -22.48
CA ASP A 224 -11.01 -7.87 -22.53
C ASP A 224 -10.66 -7.38 -23.95
N ASP A 225 -11.67 -7.26 -24.80
CA ASP A 225 -11.58 -6.65 -26.12
C ASP A 225 -12.17 -5.23 -26.04
N PRO A 226 -11.40 -4.17 -26.40
CA PRO A 226 -11.88 -2.80 -26.31
C PRO A 226 -13.17 -2.53 -27.10
N GLN A 227 -13.30 -3.09 -28.31
CA GLN A 227 -14.43 -2.83 -29.19
C GLN A 227 -15.69 -3.55 -28.71
N LYS A 228 -15.55 -4.81 -28.27
CA LYS A 228 -16.64 -5.54 -27.66
C LYS A 228 -17.08 -4.88 -26.35
N SER A 229 -16.14 -4.48 -25.50
CA SER A 229 -16.43 -3.77 -24.25
C SER A 229 -17.23 -2.47 -24.48
N LEU A 230 -16.85 -1.69 -25.51
CA LEU A 230 -17.62 -0.52 -25.94
C LEU A 230 -19.05 -0.89 -26.36
N THR A 231 -19.19 -1.92 -27.19
CA THR A 231 -20.49 -2.40 -27.69
C THR A 231 -21.40 -2.86 -26.54
N GLU A 232 -20.87 -3.60 -25.57
CA GLU A 232 -21.62 -4.04 -24.39
C GLU A 232 -22.03 -2.84 -23.51
N CYS A 233 -21.17 -1.84 -23.35
CA CYS A 233 -21.53 -0.60 -22.65
C CYS A 233 -22.66 0.15 -23.36
N GLU A 234 -22.60 0.32 -24.68
CA GLU A 234 -23.69 0.92 -25.46
C GLU A 234 -25.01 0.15 -25.30
N GLY A 235 -24.92 -1.18 -25.23
CA GLY A 235 -26.04 -2.07 -24.91
C GLY A 235 -26.62 -1.81 -23.51
N LEU A 236 -25.76 -1.63 -22.49
CA LEU A 236 -26.20 -1.25 -21.14
C LEU A 236 -26.94 0.09 -21.14
N LEU A 237 -26.39 1.11 -21.80
CA LEU A 237 -27.01 2.45 -21.88
C LEU A 237 -28.38 2.39 -22.58
N SER A 238 -28.51 1.55 -23.62
CA SER A 238 -29.75 1.38 -24.38
C SER A 238 -30.84 0.64 -23.58
N ASN A 239 -30.45 -0.41 -22.84
CA ASN A 239 -31.38 -1.26 -22.10
C ASN A 239 -31.77 -0.68 -20.72
N TYR A 240 -30.90 0.14 -20.13
CA TYR A 240 -31.06 0.70 -18.79
C TYR A 240 -30.82 2.22 -18.83
N PRO A 241 -31.77 3.02 -19.37
CA PRO A 241 -31.60 4.48 -19.47
C PRO A 241 -31.58 5.20 -18.10
N ASP A 242 -31.95 4.52 -17.02
CA ASP A 242 -31.89 4.99 -15.64
C ASP A 242 -30.69 4.43 -14.85
N LEU A 243 -29.70 3.85 -15.54
CA LEU A 243 -28.47 3.33 -14.93
C LEU A 243 -27.69 4.46 -14.24
N ARG A 244 -27.29 4.22 -12.98
CA ARG A 244 -26.50 5.18 -12.18
C ARG A 244 -25.01 4.87 -12.20
N GLY A 245 -24.63 3.62 -12.38
CA GLY A 245 -23.23 3.19 -12.30
C GLY A 245 -22.87 2.00 -13.18
N ILE A 246 -21.64 2.01 -13.71
CA ILE A 246 -20.99 0.84 -14.31
C ILE A 246 -19.73 0.53 -13.51
N ILE A 247 -19.65 -0.69 -12.97
CA ILE A 247 -18.44 -1.23 -12.35
C ILE A 247 -17.75 -2.11 -13.39
N ALA A 248 -16.52 -1.79 -13.75
CA ALA A 248 -15.73 -2.58 -14.69
C ALA A 248 -14.48 -3.17 -14.01
N PRO A 249 -14.52 -4.40 -13.49
CA PRO A 249 -13.39 -5.01 -12.78
C PRO A 249 -12.30 -5.54 -13.74
N THR A 250 -11.97 -4.75 -14.75
CA THR A 250 -10.95 -5.03 -15.77
C THR A 250 -10.43 -3.68 -16.30
N THR A 251 -9.12 -3.63 -16.58
CA THR A 251 -8.45 -2.45 -17.14
C THR A 251 -8.96 -2.09 -18.53
N VAL A 252 -9.27 -3.09 -19.37
CA VAL A 252 -9.84 -2.86 -20.70
C VAL A 252 -11.28 -2.37 -20.60
N GLY A 253 -12.09 -3.06 -19.79
CA GLY A 253 -13.51 -2.73 -19.66
C GLY A 253 -13.74 -1.34 -19.05
N VAL A 254 -12.94 -0.92 -18.04
CA VAL A 254 -13.13 0.40 -17.39
C VAL A 254 -12.80 1.55 -18.34
N ALA A 255 -11.76 1.42 -19.15
CA ALA A 255 -11.41 2.43 -20.15
C ALA A 255 -12.44 2.49 -21.29
N ALA A 256 -12.93 1.33 -21.73
CA ALA A 256 -14.00 1.27 -22.74
C ALA A 256 -15.33 1.85 -22.21
N ALA A 257 -15.69 1.57 -20.95
CA ALA A 257 -16.85 2.16 -20.31
C ALA A 257 -16.72 3.69 -20.17
N ALA A 258 -15.54 4.18 -19.77
CA ALA A 258 -15.26 5.62 -19.71
C ALA A 258 -15.42 6.28 -21.09
N GLN A 259 -14.85 5.68 -22.14
CA GLN A 259 -14.98 6.18 -23.52
C GLN A 259 -16.44 6.15 -24.01
N CYS A 260 -17.17 5.08 -23.68
CA CYS A 260 -18.59 4.90 -24.00
C CYS A 260 -19.45 6.03 -23.41
N VAL A 261 -19.31 6.29 -22.10
CA VAL A 261 -20.13 7.31 -21.41
C VAL A 261 -19.72 8.73 -21.83
N GLU A 262 -18.44 8.97 -22.09
CA GLU A 262 -17.94 10.23 -22.67
C GLU A 262 -18.58 10.49 -24.03
N SER A 263 -18.55 9.49 -24.93
CA SER A 263 -19.09 9.60 -26.28
C SER A 263 -20.61 9.79 -26.28
N ALA A 264 -21.31 9.10 -25.37
CA ALA A 264 -22.74 9.27 -25.17
C ALA A 264 -23.08 10.59 -24.45
N GLY A 265 -22.11 11.22 -23.79
CA GLY A 265 -22.29 12.45 -23.02
C GLY A 265 -23.10 12.29 -21.74
N VAL A 266 -23.21 11.07 -21.20
CA VAL A 266 -24.11 10.74 -20.08
C VAL A 266 -23.43 10.75 -18.70
N PHE A 267 -22.11 10.96 -18.66
CA PHE A 267 -21.29 11.09 -17.45
C PHE A 267 -21.67 12.33 -16.61
N PRO A 268 -21.21 12.47 -15.35
CA PRO A 268 -21.51 13.63 -14.51
C PRO A 268 -21.09 14.95 -15.17
N GLY A 269 -22.03 15.88 -15.32
CA GLY A 269 -21.79 17.15 -16.02
C GLY A 269 -21.71 17.05 -17.56
N GLY A 270 -21.90 15.86 -18.13
CA GLY A 270 -21.97 15.64 -19.57
C GLY A 270 -23.23 16.25 -20.22
N PRO A 271 -23.21 16.52 -21.53
CA PRO A 271 -24.30 17.22 -22.24
C PRO A 271 -25.63 16.45 -22.29
N ASN A 272 -25.59 15.13 -22.12
CA ASN A 272 -26.73 14.23 -22.14
C ASN A 272 -26.95 13.54 -20.78
N ALA A 273 -26.36 14.05 -19.70
CA ALA A 273 -26.51 13.51 -18.36
C ALA A 273 -27.99 13.56 -17.91
N VAL A 274 -28.48 12.45 -17.37
CA VAL A 274 -29.79 12.38 -16.70
C VAL A 274 -29.56 12.42 -15.19
N GLY A 275 -30.23 13.34 -14.50
CA GLY A 275 -30.02 13.55 -13.06
C GLY A 275 -28.58 13.99 -12.79
N GLU A 276 -27.86 13.22 -11.98
CA GLU A 276 -26.45 13.46 -11.63
C GLU A 276 -25.45 12.90 -12.65
N GLY A 277 -25.91 12.18 -13.69
CA GLY A 277 -25.04 11.58 -14.70
C GLY A 277 -24.39 10.27 -14.25
N LEU A 278 -24.18 9.35 -15.19
CA LEU A 278 -23.76 7.96 -14.95
C LEU A 278 -22.29 7.88 -14.51
N GLN A 279 -22.04 7.24 -13.37
CA GLN A 279 -20.69 7.01 -12.86
C GLN A 279 -20.05 5.76 -13.48
N VAL A 280 -18.76 5.83 -13.77
CA VAL A 280 -17.96 4.66 -14.15
C VAL A 280 -16.86 4.49 -13.11
N THR A 281 -16.69 3.27 -12.61
CA THR A 281 -15.55 2.90 -11.77
C THR A 281 -15.10 1.49 -12.09
N GLY A 282 -14.01 1.03 -11.50
CA GLY A 282 -13.47 -0.29 -11.82
C GLY A 282 -12.03 -0.48 -11.42
N LEU A 283 -11.39 -1.45 -12.09
CA LEU A 283 -9.97 -1.72 -11.99
C LEU A 283 -9.25 -1.16 -13.21
N GLY A 284 -8.46 -0.09 -13.07
CA GLY A 284 -7.82 0.60 -14.20
C GLY A 284 -6.36 0.93 -13.93
N THR A 285 -5.54 1.13 -14.97
CA THR A 285 -4.19 1.67 -14.76
C THR A 285 -4.22 3.20 -14.78
N PRO A 286 -3.41 3.87 -13.94
CA PRO A 286 -3.30 5.32 -13.93
C PRO A 286 -3.02 5.92 -15.30
N ASN A 287 -2.12 5.31 -16.07
CA ASN A 287 -1.76 5.83 -17.39
C ASN A 287 -2.92 5.81 -18.39
N GLN A 288 -3.75 4.77 -18.35
CA GLN A 288 -4.88 4.63 -19.26
C GLN A 288 -6.05 5.55 -18.86
N MET A 289 -6.29 5.70 -17.56
CA MET A 289 -7.47 6.40 -17.03
C MET A 289 -7.28 7.90 -16.81
N ARG A 290 -6.03 8.40 -16.85
CA ARG A 290 -5.70 9.79 -16.49
C ARG A 290 -6.54 10.83 -17.22
N ALA A 291 -6.70 10.68 -18.53
CA ALA A 291 -7.47 11.65 -19.31
C ALA A 291 -8.94 11.74 -18.86
N PHE A 292 -9.56 10.60 -18.52
CA PHE A 292 -10.94 10.54 -18.05
C PHE A 292 -11.11 11.11 -16.63
N ILE A 293 -10.13 10.92 -15.76
CA ILE A 293 -10.08 11.57 -14.44
C ILE A 293 -9.93 13.09 -14.58
N GLU A 294 -9.00 13.54 -15.41
CA GLU A 294 -8.71 14.97 -15.57
C GLU A 294 -9.89 15.73 -16.17
N SER A 295 -10.60 15.12 -17.14
CA SER A 295 -11.78 15.67 -17.80
C SER A 295 -13.06 15.60 -16.95
N GLY A 296 -13.08 14.78 -15.88
CA GLY A 296 -14.27 14.56 -15.04
C GLY A 296 -15.28 13.57 -15.60
N VAL A 297 -14.89 12.77 -16.61
CA VAL A 297 -15.70 11.65 -17.11
C VAL A 297 -15.76 10.52 -16.08
N VAL A 298 -14.66 10.32 -15.35
CA VAL A 298 -14.53 9.37 -14.24
C VAL A 298 -14.10 10.16 -13.01
N ASP A 299 -14.81 10.02 -11.89
CA ASP A 299 -14.42 10.70 -10.65
C ASP A 299 -13.37 9.90 -9.88
N ALA A 300 -13.53 8.57 -9.83
CA ALA A 300 -12.59 7.68 -9.18
C ALA A 300 -12.62 6.26 -9.75
N PHE A 301 -11.46 5.60 -9.76
CA PHE A 301 -11.33 4.15 -9.99
C PHE A 301 -10.29 3.58 -9.03
N ALA A 302 -10.14 2.25 -8.98
CA ALA A 302 -9.17 1.61 -8.10
C ALA A 302 -8.18 0.72 -8.86
N LEU A 303 -7.05 0.45 -8.23
CA LEU A 303 -6.15 -0.66 -8.53
C LEU A 303 -5.23 -0.84 -7.31
N TRP A 304 -3.94 -1.01 -7.52
CA TRP A 304 -2.91 -1.06 -6.49
C TRP A 304 -1.64 -0.41 -7.04
N SER A 305 -0.72 -0.06 -6.15
CA SER A 305 0.56 0.57 -6.49
C SER A 305 1.69 -0.49 -6.45
N PRO A 306 2.30 -0.86 -7.58
CA PRO A 306 3.46 -1.75 -7.57
C PRO A 306 4.65 -1.11 -6.84
N TYR A 307 4.78 0.21 -6.94
CA TYR A 307 5.76 0.99 -6.20
C TYR A 307 5.65 0.74 -4.69
N ASP A 308 4.44 0.69 -4.15
CA ASP A 308 4.22 0.49 -2.71
C ASP A 308 4.71 -0.91 -2.27
N GLU A 309 4.64 -1.92 -3.14
CA GLU A 309 5.16 -3.26 -2.85
C GLU A 309 6.68 -3.23 -2.65
N GLY A 310 7.38 -2.58 -3.58
CA GLY A 310 8.83 -2.42 -3.51
C GLY A 310 9.26 -1.53 -2.35
N TYR A 311 8.51 -0.45 -2.10
CA TYR A 311 8.79 0.47 -1.00
C TYR A 311 8.58 -0.19 0.36
N LEU A 312 7.52 -0.99 0.52
CA LEU A 312 7.27 -1.81 1.71
C LEU A 312 8.39 -2.84 1.88
N ALA A 313 8.71 -3.58 0.82
CA ALA A 313 9.72 -4.62 0.85
C ALA A 313 11.11 -4.08 1.23
N GLY A 314 11.54 -2.99 0.58
CA GLY A 314 12.81 -2.33 0.87
C GLY A 314 12.87 -1.73 2.27
N ASN A 315 11.76 -1.23 2.82
CA ASN A 315 11.71 -0.77 4.21
C ASN A 315 11.75 -1.90 5.22
N LEU A 316 11.06 -3.00 4.92
CA LEU A 316 10.89 -4.12 5.86
C LEU A 316 12.13 -5.02 5.91
N ALA A 317 12.82 -5.20 4.79
CA ALA A 317 13.99 -6.07 4.69
C ALA A 317 15.09 -5.75 5.72
N PRO A 318 15.60 -4.51 5.86
CA PRO A 318 16.57 -4.17 6.90
C PRO A 318 16.06 -4.38 8.33
N GLN A 319 14.77 -4.10 8.57
CA GLN A 319 14.17 -4.27 9.89
C GLN A 319 14.10 -5.74 10.31
N ILE A 320 13.82 -6.65 9.37
CA ILE A 320 13.87 -8.10 9.60
C ILE A 320 15.31 -8.55 9.84
N ARG A 321 16.25 -8.11 9.00
CA ARG A 321 17.67 -8.51 9.12
C ARG A 321 18.29 -8.07 10.44
N ASN A 322 17.96 -6.88 10.92
CA ASN A 322 18.42 -6.38 12.22
C ASN A 322 17.61 -6.91 13.41
N GLY A 323 16.59 -7.74 13.18
CA GLY A 323 15.74 -8.31 14.22
C GLY A 323 14.81 -7.32 14.90
N LEU A 324 14.63 -6.12 14.33
CA LEU A 324 13.70 -5.09 14.79
C LEU A 324 12.24 -5.52 14.56
N VAL A 325 12.00 -6.20 13.43
CA VAL A 325 10.71 -6.82 13.11
C VAL A 325 10.92 -8.33 12.99
N LYS A 326 10.04 -9.11 13.61
CA LYS A 326 10.05 -10.58 13.53
C LYS A 326 8.80 -11.05 12.83
N PRO A 327 8.90 -11.69 11.65
CA PRO A 327 7.76 -12.27 10.97
C PRO A 327 7.06 -13.31 11.85
N ALA A 328 5.79 -13.05 12.14
CA ALA A 328 4.91 -13.98 12.84
C ALA A 328 3.45 -13.59 12.58
N PRO A 329 2.53 -14.53 12.33
CA PRO A 329 1.13 -14.22 12.12
C PRO A 329 0.55 -13.35 13.26
N GLY A 330 -0.14 -12.27 12.89
CA GLY A 330 -0.69 -11.25 13.78
C GLY A 330 0.30 -10.18 14.25
N ALA A 331 1.60 -10.31 13.97
CA ALA A 331 2.58 -9.27 14.30
C ALA A 331 2.35 -8.02 13.44
N LYS A 332 2.43 -6.84 14.07
CA LYS A 332 2.22 -5.54 13.42
C LYS A 332 3.51 -4.75 13.33
N PHE A 333 3.60 -3.94 12.29
CA PHE A 333 4.70 -3.01 12.06
C PHE A 333 4.19 -1.80 11.27
N THR A 334 4.93 -0.71 11.30
CA THR A 334 4.57 0.52 10.60
C THR A 334 5.61 0.82 9.53
N ILE A 335 5.14 1.14 8.33
CA ILE A 335 6.00 1.57 7.21
C ILE A 335 5.72 3.05 6.96
N PRO A 336 6.76 3.89 6.78
CA PRO A 336 6.55 5.30 6.42
C PRO A 336 5.61 5.43 5.22
N ASN A 337 4.72 6.42 5.21
CA ASN A 337 3.75 6.69 4.14
C ASN A 337 2.67 5.61 3.88
N LEU A 338 2.92 4.35 4.21
CA LEU A 338 1.96 3.25 4.06
C LEU A 338 1.17 2.99 5.35
N GLY A 339 1.70 3.36 6.52
CA GLY A 339 1.06 3.19 7.82
C GLY A 339 1.21 1.77 8.37
N ASP A 340 0.25 1.34 9.18
CA ASP A 340 0.30 0.06 9.88
C ASP A 340 0.02 -1.12 8.96
N ARG A 341 0.82 -2.17 9.09
CA ARG A 341 0.70 -3.45 8.38
C ARG A 341 0.82 -4.60 9.36
N GLU A 342 0.38 -5.77 8.92
CA GLU A 342 0.45 -6.99 9.69
C GLU A 342 0.95 -8.16 8.85
N PHE A 343 1.61 -9.09 9.51
CA PHE A 343 1.86 -10.41 8.97
C PHE A 343 0.59 -11.24 9.16
N ARG A 344 -0.01 -11.69 8.06
CA ARG A 344 -1.13 -12.63 8.05
C ARG A 344 -0.61 -14.07 8.18
N GLU A 345 -1.49 -15.04 7.98
CA GLU A 345 -1.10 -16.45 7.87
C GLU A 345 0.02 -16.64 6.84
N ASN A 346 0.91 -17.60 7.09
CA ASN A 346 2.08 -17.88 6.25
C ASN A 346 3.01 -16.68 6.01
N ASN A 347 3.00 -15.69 6.93
CA ASN A 347 3.75 -14.43 6.83
C ASN A 347 3.46 -13.64 5.55
N VAL A 348 2.22 -13.70 5.05
CA VAL A 348 1.76 -12.86 3.95
C VAL A 348 1.50 -11.45 4.46
N ILE A 349 1.95 -10.45 3.75
CA ILE A 349 1.68 -9.03 4.01
C ILE A 349 0.93 -8.49 2.80
N ILE A 350 -0.13 -7.75 3.05
CA ILE A 350 -0.83 -7.01 2.01
C ILE A 350 -0.32 -5.57 1.99
N THR A 351 0.13 -5.11 0.83
CA THR A 351 0.72 -3.79 0.64
C THR A 351 -0.20 -2.65 1.03
N GLY A 352 -1.51 -2.80 0.82
CA GLY A 352 -2.52 -1.87 1.29
C GLY A 352 -3.92 -2.27 0.85
N PRO A 353 -4.95 -1.51 1.24
CA PRO A 353 -6.21 -1.55 0.50
C PRO A 353 -5.96 -1.14 -0.96
N PRO A 354 -6.91 -1.43 -1.88
CA PRO A 354 -6.84 -0.89 -3.22
C PRO A 354 -6.60 0.62 -3.20
N VAL A 355 -5.69 1.09 -4.05
CA VAL A 355 -5.43 2.52 -4.22
C VAL A 355 -6.60 3.09 -5.03
N VAL A 356 -7.34 4.01 -4.43
CA VAL A 356 -8.37 4.78 -5.14
C VAL A 356 -7.68 5.96 -5.82
N PHE A 357 -7.72 5.96 -7.15
CA PHE A 357 -7.19 7.00 -8.00
C PHE A 357 -8.25 8.06 -8.24
N THR A 358 -7.86 9.30 -7.99
CA THR A 358 -8.69 10.50 -8.05
C THR A 358 -7.89 11.61 -8.74
N LYS A 359 -8.54 12.75 -9.01
CA LYS A 359 -7.87 13.90 -9.62
C LYS A 359 -6.70 14.42 -8.77
N GLU A 360 -6.77 14.23 -7.46
CA GLU A 360 -5.76 14.68 -6.49
C GLU A 360 -4.46 13.87 -6.54
N ASN A 361 -4.53 12.58 -6.88
CA ASN A 361 -3.37 11.68 -6.79
C ASN A 361 -2.94 11.03 -8.11
N ILE A 362 -3.76 11.06 -9.17
CA ILE A 362 -3.49 10.37 -10.44
C ILE A 362 -2.15 10.79 -11.09
N GLY A 363 -1.71 12.03 -10.86
CA GLY A 363 -0.44 12.55 -11.37
C GLY A 363 0.81 11.97 -10.69
N ASN A 364 0.65 11.26 -9.56
CA ASN A 364 1.76 10.67 -8.82
C ASN A 364 2.14 9.26 -9.32
N PHE A 365 1.36 8.71 -10.26
CA PHE A 365 1.51 7.33 -10.72
C PHE A 365 1.77 7.27 -12.22
N ASP A 366 2.70 6.41 -12.62
CA ASP A 366 3.12 6.19 -14.00
C ASP A 366 3.32 4.69 -14.26
N PHE A 367 2.19 3.98 -14.39
CA PHE A 367 2.09 2.58 -14.78
C PHE A 367 0.73 2.27 -15.44
#